data_AF-A0A838WBH8-F1
#
_entry.id   AF-A0A838WBH8-F1
#
_cell.length_a   1.000
_cell.length_b   1.000
_cell.length_c   1.000
_cell.angle_alpha   90.00
_cell.angle_beta   90.00
_cell.angle_gamma   90.00
#
_symmetry.space_group_name_H-M   'P 1'
#
loop_
_entity.id
_entity.type
_entity.pdbx_description
1 polymer ?
#
loop_
_entity_poly.entity_id
_entity_poly.type
_entity_poly.pdbx_seq_one_letter_code
_entity_poly.pdbx_strand_id
1 'polypeptide(L)'
;MDDLSPKPPARWPLLGQAALAGGGLAALSIAGGGLFLQDAAGLLPAVVGVFVTIVTALAVGLWAGAPGGASSEPPVRARWFGAGLTLGAAGVLATFWEIFPILREGVAAAIFALLVLVAAPAYTLGLLLPALLTWAEQREEAAEADSGVWEPLGTLVVGLLGGLAMGVLLAGIFLVPYLGPGPVLLGTAAALLLPTLLPEAPLPETAEQVLYEAESPIGTIRVVEIVYPGQRQPERRLYVNDEEESGELVRSGAPTLPYIAAAEQWLAETATPGDSYLFLGGGAYTLPRRVAERDSGARITVVE
;
A
#
# COMPACT_ATOMS: atom_id res chain seq x y z
N MET A 1 -12.06 -27.94 18.52
CA MET A 1 -12.42 -28.46 17.18
C MET A 1 -11.70 -27.54 16.23
N ASP A 2 -10.52 -27.95 15.80
CA ASP A 2 -9.71 -27.17 14.87
C ASP A 2 -10.35 -27.29 13.49
N ASP A 3 -10.68 -26.14 12.91
CA ASP A 3 -11.28 -26.05 11.59
C ASP A 3 -10.24 -26.47 10.55
N LEU A 4 -10.32 -27.74 10.11
CA LEU A 4 -9.46 -28.36 9.09
C LEU A 4 -9.87 -27.95 7.67
N SER A 5 -10.76 -26.97 7.51
CA SER A 5 -11.10 -26.44 6.20
C SER A 5 -9.84 -25.83 5.57
N PRO A 6 -9.41 -26.27 4.37
CA PRO A 6 -8.26 -25.68 3.71
C PRO A 6 -8.55 -24.20 3.49
N LYS A 7 -7.80 -23.33 4.17
CA LYS A 7 -7.90 -21.89 3.96
C LYS A 7 -7.60 -21.64 2.47
N PRO A 8 -8.49 -20.94 1.74
CA PRO A 8 -8.22 -20.63 0.35
C PRO A 8 -6.88 -19.89 0.27
N PRO A 9 -6.02 -20.20 -0.73
CA PRO A 9 -4.72 -19.58 -0.82
C PRO A 9 -4.90 -18.06 -0.88
N ALA A 10 -4.05 -17.33 -0.14
CA ALA A 10 -4.14 -15.88 0.07
C ALA A 10 -4.19 -15.04 -1.24
N ARG A 11 -3.92 -15.67 -2.38
CA ARG A 11 -3.90 -15.11 -3.73
C ARG A 11 -5.29 -14.84 -4.31
N TRP A 12 -6.32 -15.61 -3.95
CA TRP A 12 -7.68 -15.43 -4.50
C TRP A 12 -8.32 -14.08 -4.13
N PRO A 13 -8.26 -13.64 -2.85
CA PRO A 13 -8.75 -12.33 -2.47
C PRO A 13 -8.05 -11.19 -3.20
N LEU A 14 -6.72 -11.25 -3.34
CA LEU A 14 -5.95 -10.23 -4.06
C LEU A 14 -6.34 -10.18 -5.54
N LEU A 15 -6.43 -11.33 -6.20
CA LEU A 15 -6.80 -11.41 -7.60
C LEU A 15 -8.21 -10.85 -7.84
N GLY A 16 -9.16 -11.17 -6.96
CA GLY A 16 -10.52 -10.61 -7.02
C GLY A 16 -10.57 -9.10 -6.79
N GLN A 17 -9.82 -8.59 -5.81
CA GLN A 17 -9.71 -7.16 -5.52
C GLN A 17 -9.03 -6.39 -6.65
N ALA A 18 -7.93 -6.90 -7.18
CA ALA A 18 -7.26 -6.31 -8.35
C ALA A 18 -8.15 -6.35 -9.59
N ALA A 19 -8.92 -7.42 -9.80
CA ALA A 19 -9.88 -7.52 -10.89
C ALA A 19 -11.02 -6.50 -10.75
N LEU A 20 -11.52 -6.24 -9.54
CA LEU A 20 -12.50 -5.18 -9.30
C LEU A 20 -11.94 -3.79 -9.63
N ALA A 21 -10.70 -3.49 -9.21
CA ALA A 21 -10.05 -2.23 -9.55
C ALA A 21 -9.85 -2.07 -11.07
N GLY A 22 -9.43 -3.15 -11.76
CA GLY A 22 -9.29 -3.18 -13.21
C GLY A 22 -10.61 -2.98 -13.94
N GLY A 23 -11.68 -3.63 -13.48
CA GLY A 23 -13.04 -3.42 -13.97
C GLY A 23 -13.52 -1.98 -13.76
N GLY A 24 -13.16 -1.37 -12.63
CA GLY A 24 -13.35 0.05 -12.33
C GLY A 24 -12.74 0.97 -13.40
N LEU A 25 -11.47 0.74 -13.74
CA LEU A 25 -10.76 1.47 -14.78
C LEU A 25 -11.38 1.28 -16.17
N ALA A 26 -11.85 0.08 -16.48
CA ALA A 26 -12.53 -0.20 -17.74
C ALA A 26 -13.86 0.56 -17.86
N ALA A 27 -14.70 0.49 -16.81
CA ALA A 27 -15.96 1.22 -16.76
C ALA A 27 -15.74 2.74 -16.87
N LEU A 28 -14.74 3.27 -16.15
CA LEU A 28 -14.33 4.66 -16.23
C LEU A 28 -13.92 5.07 -17.65
N SER A 29 -13.09 4.26 -18.29
CA SER A 29 -12.59 4.53 -19.65
C SER A 29 -13.71 4.54 -20.69
N ILE A 30 -14.64 3.58 -20.59
CA ILE A 30 -15.75 3.44 -21.53
C ILE A 30 -16.83 4.49 -21.29
N ALA A 31 -17.22 4.73 -20.03
CA ALA A 31 -18.20 5.74 -19.67
C ALA A 31 -17.68 7.16 -19.96
N GLY A 32 -16.44 7.46 -19.55
CA GLY A 32 -15.77 8.72 -19.85
C GLY A 32 -15.60 8.92 -21.36
N GLY A 33 -15.09 7.90 -22.07
CA GLY A 33 -14.98 7.94 -23.53
C GLY A 33 -16.34 8.19 -24.20
N GLY A 34 -17.39 7.47 -23.80
CA GLY A 34 -18.73 7.64 -24.35
C GLY A 34 -19.29 9.06 -24.20
N LEU A 35 -19.03 9.72 -23.07
CA LEU A 35 -19.48 11.10 -22.83
C LEU A 35 -18.74 12.12 -23.70
N PHE A 36 -17.42 12.00 -23.84
CA PHE A 36 -16.61 12.96 -24.59
C PHE A 36 -16.62 12.72 -26.11
N LEU A 37 -16.90 11.49 -26.56
CA LEU A 37 -16.97 11.13 -27.97
C LEU A 37 -18.23 11.65 -28.68
N GLN A 38 -19.30 11.95 -27.94
CA GLN A 38 -20.56 12.44 -28.51
C GLN A 38 -20.48 13.92 -28.95
N ASP A 39 -19.66 14.73 -28.29
CA ASP A 39 -19.64 16.19 -28.44
C ASP A 39 -18.35 16.76 -29.06
N ALA A 40 -17.27 15.97 -29.20
CA ALA A 40 -15.99 16.47 -29.68
C ALA A 40 -15.93 16.60 -31.21
N ALA A 41 -15.34 17.71 -31.70
CA ALA A 41 -15.05 17.98 -33.12
C ALA A 41 -14.05 17.00 -33.79
N GLY A 42 -13.75 15.87 -33.13
CA GLY A 42 -12.91 14.80 -33.63
C GLY A 42 -12.76 13.70 -32.58
N LEU A 43 -12.92 12.44 -33.01
CA LEU A 43 -12.79 11.25 -32.16
C LEU A 43 -11.38 11.12 -31.54
N LEU A 44 -10.34 11.41 -32.33
CA LEU A 44 -8.96 11.19 -31.91
C LEU A 44 -8.52 12.11 -30.74
N PRO A 45 -8.71 13.45 -30.77
CA PRO A 45 -8.36 14.30 -29.64
C PRO A 45 -9.10 13.95 -28.34
N ALA A 46 -10.37 13.54 -28.41
CA ALA A 46 -11.16 13.15 -27.24
C ALA A 46 -10.60 11.88 -26.59
N VAL A 47 -10.31 10.84 -27.40
CA VAL A 47 -9.70 9.59 -26.92
C VAL A 47 -8.34 9.86 -26.27
N VAL A 48 -7.49 10.65 -26.95
CA VAL A 48 -6.16 11.00 -26.42
C VAL A 48 -6.28 11.79 -25.11
N GLY A 49 -7.19 12.76 -25.04
CA GLY A 49 -7.41 13.57 -23.83
C GLY A 49 -7.85 12.72 -22.64
N VAL A 50 -8.84 11.85 -22.82
CA VAL A 50 -9.31 10.93 -21.77
C VAL A 50 -8.19 9.98 -21.36
N PHE A 51 -7.49 9.37 -22.32
CA PHE A 51 -6.39 8.45 -22.05
C PHE A 51 -5.25 9.10 -21.24
N VAL A 52 -4.75 10.26 -21.69
CA VAL A 52 -3.68 10.99 -21.00
C VAL A 52 -4.11 11.37 -19.58
N THR A 53 -5.37 11.76 -19.41
CA THR A 53 -5.92 12.11 -18.09
C THR A 53 -5.93 10.91 -17.16
N ILE A 54 -6.43 9.76 -17.61
CA ILE A 54 -6.45 8.51 -16.83
C ILE A 54 -5.03 8.13 -16.43
N VAL A 55 -4.11 8.06 -17.40
CA VAL A 55 -2.71 7.66 -17.16
C VAL A 55 -2.03 8.61 -16.18
N THR A 56 -2.20 9.92 -16.36
CA THR A 56 -1.57 10.93 -15.49
C THR A 56 -2.14 10.86 -14.07
N ALA A 57 -3.47 10.84 -13.93
CA ALA A 57 -4.11 10.78 -12.62
C ALA A 57 -3.78 9.47 -11.89
N LEU A 58 -3.76 8.34 -12.61
CA LEU A 58 -3.38 7.05 -12.05
C LEU A 58 -1.92 7.03 -11.63
N ALA A 59 -0.99 7.58 -12.42
CA ALA A 59 0.42 7.70 -12.05
C ALA A 59 0.63 8.58 -10.82
N VAL A 60 -0.08 9.72 -10.73
CA VAL A 60 -0.03 10.60 -9.56
C VAL A 60 -0.62 9.90 -8.34
N GLY A 61 -1.71 9.14 -8.49
CA GLY A 61 -2.29 8.32 -7.42
C GLY A 61 -1.34 7.22 -6.95
N LEU A 62 -0.69 6.51 -7.89
CA LEU A 62 0.32 5.50 -7.57
C LEU A 62 1.50 6.09 -6.80
N TRP A 63 1.99 7.25 -7.24
CA TRP A 63 3.09 7.95 -6.59
C TRP A 63 2.71 8.45 -5.19
N ALA A 64 1.53 9.06 -5.03
CA ALA A 64 1.04 9.53 -3.75
C ALA A 64 0.67 8.40 -2.78
N GLY A 65 0.32 7.23 -3.31
CA GLY A 65 -0.02 6.04 -2.53
C GLY A 65 1.17 5.14 -2.24
N ALA A 66 2.35 5.42 -2.78
CA ALA A 66 3.55 4.61 -2.59
C ALA A 66 3.99 4.64 -1.12
N PRO A 67 4.44 3.50 -0.57
CA PRO A 67 4.77 3.37 0.85
C PRO A 67 5.88 4.35 1.23
N GLY A 68 5.51 5.36 2.02
CA GLY A 68 6.35 6.51 2.35
C GLY A 68 6.79 6.52 3.79
N GLY A 69 7.18 5.38 4.37
CA GLY A 69 7.81 5.24 5.69
C GLY A 69 7.02 5.75 6.92
N ALA A 70 5.87 6.40 6.76
CA ALA A 70 5.09 6.99 7.84
C ALA A 70 3.90 6.12 8.23
N SER A 71 3.76 5.87 9.53
CA SER A 71 2.72 5.06 10.18
C SER A 71 1.28 5.59 10.07
N SER A 72 1.01 6.58 9.22
CA SER A 72 -0.28 7.28 9.10
C SER A 72 -1.01 7.03 7.78
N GLU A 73 -0.58 6.04 6.98
CA GLU A 73 -1.26 5.72 5.74
C GLU A 73 -2.72 5.25 5.98
N PRO A 74 -3.69 5.77 5.20
CA PRO A 74 -5.09 5.41 5.38
C PRO A 74 -5.28 3.91 5.09
N PRO A 75 -6.09 3.21 5.89
CA PRO A 75 -6.31 1.78 5.73
C PRO A 75 -6.91 1.47 4.36
N VAL A 76 -6.64 0.27 3.84
CA VAL A 76 -7.08 -0.20 2.51
C VAL A 76 -8.59 0.01 2.31
N ARG A 77 -9.40 -0.20 3.36
CA ARG A 77 -10.84 0.08 3.35
C ARG A 77 -11.19 1.54 3.05
N ALA A 78 -10.47 2.49 3.62
CA ALA A 78 -10.71 3.91 3.36
C ALA A 78 -10.39 4.26 1.89
N ARG A 79 -9.36 3.63 1.31
CA ARG A 79 -9.02 3.80 -0.12
C ARG A 79 -10.07 3.19 -1.03
N TRP A 80 -10.61 2.01 -0.71
CA TRP A 80 -11.77 1.42 -1.40
C TRP A 80 -13.01 2.31 -1.32
N PHE A 81 -13.32 2.81 -0.13
CA PHE A 81 -14.44 3.74 0.07
C PHE A 81 -14.25 5.02 -0.75
N GLY A 82 -13.05 5.60 -0.76
CA GLY A 82 -12.72 6.78 -1.57
C GLY A 82 -12.86 6.52 -3.08
N ALA A 83 -12.38 5.37 -3.57
CA ALA A 83 -12.55 4.97 -4.97
C ALA A 83 -14.04 4.79 -5.33
N GLY A 84 -14.80 4.09 -4.50
CA GLY A 84 -16.25 3.92 -4.69
C GLY A 84 -17.00 5.25 -4.64
N LEU A 85 -16.68 6.13 -3.69
CA LEU A 85 -17.32 7.44 -3.52
C LEU A 85 -17.05 8.36 -4.71
N THR A 86 -15.80 8.45 -5.16
CA THR A 86 -15.42 9.29 -6.31
C THR A 86 -16.03 8.77 -7.60
N LEU A 87 -16.04 7.46 -7.82
CA LEU A 87 -16.72 6.87 -8.98
C LEU A 87 -18.24 7.05 -8.92
N GLY A 88 -18.83 6.97 -7.72
CA GLY A 88 -20.26 7.23 -7.50
C GLY A 88 -20.63 8.68 -7.80
N ALA A 89 -19.84 9.64 -7.30
CA ALA A 89 -20.00 11.05 -7.62
C ALA A 89 -19.85 11.32 -9.13
N ALA A 90 -18.89 10.66 -9.79
CA ALA A 90 -18.74 10.71 -11.23
C ALA A 90 -19.98 10.14 -11.96
N GLY A 91 -20.55 9.03 -11.49
CA GLY A 91 -21.78 8.47 -12.07
C GLY A 91 -23.00 9.36 -11.91
N VAL A 92 -23.17 10.00 -10.74
CA VAL A 92 -24.22 11.01 -10.53
C VAL A 92 -24.03 12.17 -11.50
N LEU A 93 -22.83 12.76 -11.54
CA LEU A 93 -22.54 13.89 -12.41
C LEU A 93 -22.72 13.52 -13.89
N ALA A 94 -22.28 12.35 -14.33
CA ALA A 94 -22.50 11.85 -15.68
C ALA A 94 -23.99 11.76 -16.03
N THR A 95 -24.83 11.31 -15.10
CA THR A 95 -26.29 11.27 -15.29
C THR A 95 -26.87 12.67 -15.46
N PHE A 96 -26.46 13.63 -14.62
CA PHE A 96 -26.85 15.04 -14.78
C PHE A 96 -26.33 15.64 -16.09
N TRP A 97 -25.12 15.29 -16.49
CA TRP A 97 -24.51 15.71 -17.75
C TRP A 97 -25.31 15.25 -18.96
N GLU A 98 -25.94 14.08 -18.89
CA GLU A 98 -26.88 13.57 -19.91
C GLU A 98 -28.22 14.30 -19.93
N ILE A 99 -28.79 14.58 -18.76
CA ILE A 99 -30.12 15.19 -18.65
C ILE A 99 -30.10 16.69 -18.98
N PHE A 100 -29.00 17.39 -18.69
CA PHE A 100 -28.90 18.84 -18.79
C PHE A 100 -27.82 19.28 -19.80
N PRO A 101 -28.13 19.37 -21.11
CA PRO A 101 -27.19 19.77 -22.16
C PRO A 101 -26.52 21.13 -21.92
N ILE A 102 -27.20 22.05 -21.23
CA ILE A 102 -26.65 23.38 -20.89
C ILE A 102 -25.37 23.30 -20.05
N LEU A 103 -25.16 22.21 -19.31
CA LEU A 103 -23.94 21.99 -18.53
C LEU A 103 -22.74 21.64 -19.39
N ARG A 104 -22.93 21.31 -20.67
CA ARG A 104 -21.89 20.88 -21.60
C ARG A 104 -21.24 22.02 -22.37
N GLU A 105 -21.82 23.22 -22.28
CA GLU A 105 -21.41 24.33 -23.11
C GLU A 105 -20.09 24.95 -22.61
N GLY A 106 -19.09 24.95 -23.50
CA GLY A 106 -17.83 25.64 -23.31
C GLY A 106 -16.67 24.78 -22.78
N VAL A 107 -15.46 25.32 -22.93
CA VAL A 107 -14.21 24.63 -22.58
C VAL A 107 -14.10 24.37 -21.08
N ALA A 108 -14.58 25.30 -20.24
CA ALA A 108 -14.54 25.16 -18.79
C ALA A 108 -15.38 23.97 -18.29
N ALA A 109 -16.55 23.75 -18.89
CA ALA A 109 -17.40 22.59 -18.64
C ALA A 109 -16.67 21.28 -18.98
N ALA A 110 -16.06 21.21 -20.17
CA ALA A 110 -15.30 20.02 -20.60
C ALA A 110 -14.12 19.72 -19.66
N ILE A 111 -13.35 20.74 -19.24
CA ILE A 111 -12.24 20.59 -18.28
C ILE A 111 -12.77 20.09 -16.94
N PHE A 112 -13.84 20.70 -16.42
CA PHE A 112 -14.44 20.30 -15.15
C PHE A 112 -14.93 18.84 -15.20
N ALA A 113 -15.62 18.46 -16.26
CA ALA A 113 -16.05 17.08 -16.49
C ALA A 113 -14.85 16.13 -16.53
N LEU A 114 -13.78 16.48 -17.22
CA LEU A 114 -12.59 15.64 -17.33
C LEU A 114 -11.87 15.48 -15.98
N LEU A 115 -11.81 16.54 -15.16
CA LEU A 115 -11.26 16.47 -13.82
C LEU A 115 -12.11 15.61 -12.88
N VAL A 116 -13.43 15.80 -12.86
CA VAL A 116 -14.31 15.16 -11.87
C VAL A 116 -14.78 13.77 -12.32
N LEU A 117 -15.12 13.59 -13.59
CA LEU A 117 -15.61 12.31 -14.13
C LEU A 117 -14.50 11.32 -14.41
N VAL A 118 -13.28 11.80 -14.70
CA VAL A 118 -12.18 10.94 -15.16
C VAL A 118 -10.98 11.01 -14.22
N ALA A 119 -10.42 12.20 -13.98
CA ALA A 119 -9.17 12.32 -13.22
C ALA A 119 -9.34 11.92 -11.75
N ALA A 120 -10.38 12.40 -11.06
CA ALA A 120 -10.57 12.10 -9.64
C ALA A 120 -10.78 10.59 -9.37
N PRO A 121 -11.64 9.85 -10.11
CA PRO A 121 -11.75 8.39 -9.95
C PRO A 121 -10.47 7.63 -10.35
N ALA A 122 -9.78 8.06 -11.42
CA ALA A 122 -8.52 7.43 -11.82
C ALA A 122 -7.42 7.61 -10.75
N TYR A 123 -7.38 8.79 -10.12
CA TYR A 123 -6.46 9.08 -9.02
C TYR A 123 -6.72 8.21 -7.78
N THR A 124 -7.98 8.08 -7.36
CA THR A 124 -8.33 7.23 -6.20
C THR A 124 -8.10 5.74 -6.47
N LEU A 125 -8.33 5.28 -7.70
CA LEU A 125 -7.92 3.94 -8.12
C LEU A 125 -6.39 3.78 -8.14
N GLY A 126 -5.65 4.80 -8.55
CA GLY A 126 -4.19 4.84 -8.45
C GLY A 126 -3.68 4.73 -7.02
N LEU A 127 -4.31 5.43 -6.06
CA LEU A 127 -3.99 5.34 -4.62
C LEU A 127 -4.26 3.94 -4.03
N LEU A 128 -5.23 3.21 -4.59
CA LEU A 128 -5.64 1.90 -4.09
C LEU A 128 -4.62 0.81 -4.42
N LEU A 129 -3.97 0.86 -5.58
CA LEU A 129 -3.09 -0.22 -6.05
C LEU A 129 -1.88 -0.51 -5.14
N PRO A 130 -1.12 0.49 -4.64
CA PRO A 130 -0.01 0.23 -3.73
C PRO A 130 -0.50 -0.34 -2.40
N ALA A 131 -1.69 0.08 -1.94
CA ALA A 131 -2.31 -0.44 -0.72
C ALA A 131 -2.74 -1.90 -0.85
N LEU A 132 -3.23 -2.32 -2.03
CA LEU A 132 -3.52 -3.73 -2.30
C LEU A 132 -2.25 -4.58 -2.33
N LEU A 133 -1.16 -4.02 -2.87
CA LEU A 133 0.14 -4.69 -2.90
C LEU A 133 0.69 -4.86 -1.48
N THR A 134 0.73 -3.81 -0.67
CA THR A 134 1.22 -3.90 0.73
C THR A 134 0.36 -4.83 1.56
N TRP A 135 -0.96 -4.79 1.41
CA TRP A 135 -1.89 -5.72 2.06
C TRP A 135 -1.65 -7.18 1.70
N ALA A 136 -1.31 -7.45 0.43
CA ALA A 136 -0.98 -8.78 -0.04
C ALA A 136 0.34 -9.28 0.52
N GLU A 137 1.38 -8.44 0.46
CA GLU A 137 2.70 -8.73 1.03
C GLU A 137 2.57 -9.10 2.51
N GLN A 138 1.85 -8.29 3.30
CA GLN A 138 1.62 -8.55 4.73
C GLN A 138 0.92 -9.89 5.00
N ARG A 139 0.01 -10.31 4.12
CA ARG A 139 -0.72 -11.58 4.27
C ARG A 139 0.09 -12.80 3.85
N GLU A 140 0.90 -12.66 2.80
CA GLU A 140 1.77 -13.74 2.35
C GLU A 140 2.88 -13.99 3.38
N GLU A 141 3.45 -12.91 3.94
CA GLU A 141 4.43 -12.96 5.04
C GLU A 141 3.87 -13.68 6.29
N ALA A 142 2.58 -13.51 6.60
CA ALA A 142 1.93 -14.21 7.70
C ALA A 142 1.61 -15.68 7.40
N ALA A 143 1.60 -16.08 6.12
CA ALA A 143 1.20 -17.40 5.68
C ALA A 143 2.40 -18.36 5.46
N GLU A 144 3.53 -17.89 4.92
CA GLU A 144 4.71 -18.72 4.62
C GLU A 144 5.99 -17.87 4.47
N ALA A 145 7.15 -18.39 4.92
CA ALA A 145 8.42 -17.65 4.98
C ALA A 145 9.26 -17.65 3.66
N ASP A 146 8.77 -18.25 2.57
CA ASP A 146 9.60 -18.60 1.39
C ASP A 146 9.06 -18.11 0.03
N SER A 147 8.02 -17.26 0.00
CA SER A 147 7.51 -16.67 -1.25
C SER A 147 8.23 -15.36 -1.59
N GLY A 148 8.78 -15.28 -2.80
CA GLY A 148 9.47 -14.07 -3.29
C GLY A 148 8.50 -12.93 -3.63
N VAL A 149 8.96 -11.68 -3.46
CA VAL A 149 8.22 -10.42 -3.71
C VAL A 149 7.57 -10.30 -5.10
N TRP A 150 8.02 -11.10 -6.08
CA TRP A 150 7.47 -11.09 -7.44
C TRP A 150 6.07 -11.72 -7.55
N GLU A 151 5.65 -12.51 -6.58
CA GLU A 151 4.41 -13.29 -6.63
C GLU A 151 3.13 -12.47 -6.33
N PRO A 152 3.11 -11.56 -5.33
CA PRO A 152 2.02 -10.61 -5.13
C PRO A 152 1.85 -9.66 -6.30
N LEU A 153 2.96 -9.12 -6.82
CA LEU A 153 2.94 -8.18 -7.94
C LEU A 153 2.38 -8.84 -9.20
N GLY A 154 2.83 -10.06 -9.52
CA GLY A 154 2.30 -10.83 -10.64
C GLY A 154 0.79 -11.07 -10.50
N THR A 155 0.33 -11.46 -9.32
CA THR A 155 -1.10 -11.69 -9.03
C THR A 155 -1.92 -10.40 -9.16
N LEU A 156 -1.41 -9.28 -8.66
CA LEU A 156 -2.02 -7.96 -8.78
C LEU A 156 -2.16 -7.56 -10.26
N VAL A 157 -1.09 -7.68 -11.05
CA VAL A 157 -1.08 -7.33 -12.47
C VAL A 157 -2.05 -8.21 -13.25
N VAL A 158 -2.04 -9.53 -13.02
CA VAL A 158 -2.96 -10.47 -13.68
C VAL A 158 -4.40 -10.17 -13.32
N GLY A 159 -4.69 -9.93 -12.04
CA GLY A 159 -6.03 -9.53 -11.59
C GLY A 159 -6.48 -8.23 -12.24
N LEU A 160 -5.64 -7.20 -12.22
CA LEU A 160 -5.93 -5.88 -12.80
C LEU A 160 -6.23 -5.99 -14.30
N LEU A 161 -5.36 -6.65 -15.08
CA LEU A 161 -5.53 -6.80 -16.52
C LEU A 161 -6.73 -7.69 -16.86
N GLY A 162 -6.93 -8.78 -16.11
CA GLY A 162 -8.08 -9.66 -16.28
C GLY A 162 -9.40 -8.94 -16.00
N GLY A 163 -9.44 -8.17 -14.91
CA GLY A 163 -10.58 -7.32 -14.57
C GLY A 163 -10.84 -6.21 -15.58
N LEU A 164 -9.79 -5.57 -16.08
CA LEU A 164 -9.89 -4.55 -17.12
C LEU A 164 -10.44 -5.14 -18.43
N ALA A 165 -9.91 -6.28 -18.88
CA ALA A 165 -10.39 -6.95 -20.09
C ALA A 165 -11.87 -7.37 -19.94
N MET A 166 -12.22 -8.01 -18.82
CA MET A 166 -13.60 -8.42 -18.53
C MET A 166 -14.54 -7.21 -18.40
N GLY A 167 -14.09 -6.15 -17.76
CA GLY A 167 -14.81 -4.90 -17.63
C GLY A 167 -15.05 -4.23 -18.99
N VAL A 168 -14.07 -4.25 -19.90
CA VAL A 168 -14.25 -3.73 -21.26
C VAL A 168 -15.30 -4.53 -22.02
N LEU A 169 -15.27 -5.86 -21.93
CA LEU A 169 -16.25 -6.73 -22.56
C LEU A 169 -17.65 -6.50 -21.97
N LEU A 170 -17.79 -6.51 -20.65
CA LEU A 170 -19.08 -6.30 -19.98
C LEU A 170 -19.64 -4.90 -20.24
N ALA A 171 -18.83 -3.87 -20.07
CA ALA A 171 -19.27 -2.50 -20.29
C ALA A 171 -19.56 -2.23 -21.76
N GLY A 172 -18.64 -2.58 -22.67
CA GLY A 172 -18.78 -2.28 -24.09
C GLY A 172 -19.85 -3.10 -24.81
N ILE A 173 -19.98 -4.39 -24.50
CA ILE A 173 -20.89 -5.30 -25.22
C ILE A 173 -22.27 -5.33 -24.56
N PHE A 174 -22.34 -5.30 -23.22
CA PHE A 174 -23.58 -5.59 -22.49
C PHE A 174 -24.18 -4.39 -21.78
N LEU A 175 -23.40 -3.41 -21.33
CA LEU A 175 -23.96 -2.31 -20.53
C LEU A 175 -24.21 -1.07 -21.38
N VAL A 176 -23.23 -0.58 -22.14
CA VAL A 176 -23.34 0.65 -22.95
C VAL A 176 -24.51 0.62 -23.95
N PRO A 177 -24.85 -0.50 -24.61
CA PRO A 177 -25.99 -0.51 -25.52
C PRO A 177 -27.34 -0.29 -24.83
N TYR A 178 -27.42 -0.51 -23.52
CA TYR A 178 -28.68 -0.52 -22.76
C TYR A 178 -28.72 0.50 -21.62
N LEU A 179 -27.56 0.98 -21.17
CA LEU A 179 -27.39 1.87 -20.03
C LEU A 179 -26.51 3.05 -20.42
N GLY A 180 -26.89 4.25 -19.96
CA GLY A 180 -26.03 5.41 -20.05
C GLY A 180 -24.76 5.28 -19.21
N PRO A 181 -23.74 6.13 -19.44
CA PRO A 181 -22.49 6.19 -18.69
C PRO A 181 -22.70 6.36 -17.18
N GLY A 182 -23.70 7.14 -16.77
CA GLY A 182 -24.02 7.38 -15.37
C GLY A 182 -24.36 6.11 -14.58
N PRO A 183 -25.40 5.35 -14.98
CA PRO A 183 -25.72 4.05 -14.40
C PRO A 183 -24.56 3.05 -14.39
N VAL A 184 -23.74 3.01 -15.44
CA VAL A 184 -22.55 2.13 -15.50
C VAL A 184 -21.55 2.47 -14.40
N LEU A 185 -21.24 3.77 -14.23
CA LEU A 185 -20.33 4.23 -13.18
C LEU A 185 -20.91 3.99 -11.78
N LEU A 186 -22.22 4.20 -11.58
CA LEU A 186 -22.89 3.94 -10.29
C LEU A 186 -22.89 2.46 -9.92
N GLY A 187 -23.20 1.57 -10.88
CA GLY A 187 -23.14 0.12 -10.65
C GLY A 187 -21.73 -0.34 -10.32
N THR A 188 -20.73 0.23 -11.00
CA THR A 188 -19.32 -0.05 -10.74
C THR A 188 -18.90 0.48 -9.36
N ALA A 189 -19.36 1.67 -8.97
CA ALA A 189 -19.10 2.24 -7.65
C ALA A 189 -19.65 1.33 -6.54
N ALA A 190 -20.87 0.80 -6.70
CA ALA A 190 -21.43 -0.17 -5.77
C ALA A 190 -20.57 -1.44 -5.68
N ALA A 191 -20.05 -1.94 -6.80
CA ALA A 191 -19.15 -3.09 -6.82
C ALA A 191 -17.81 -2.80 -6.10
N LEU A 192 -17.23 -1.60 -6.28
CA LEU A 192 -16.00 -1.18 -5.58
C LEU A 192 -16.21 -0.97 -4.07
N LEU A 193 -17.45 -0.83 -3.60
CA LEU A 193 -17.76 -0.76 -2.16
C LEU A 193 -17.90 -2.15 -1.52
N LEU A 194 -18.08 -3.22 -2.29
CA LEU A 194 -18.21 -4.59 -1.74
C LEU A 194 -17.04 -5.00 -0.83
N PRO A 195 -15.75 -4.73 -1.17
CA PRO A 195 -14.63 -5.05 -0.29
C PRO A 195 -14.68 -4.37 1.07
N THR A 196 -15.34 -3.21 1.20
CA THR A 196 -15.49 -2.50 2.48
C THR A 196 -16.47 -3.19 3.43
N LEU A 197 -17.39 -4.00 2.90
CA LEU A 197 -18.38 -4.74 3.66
C LEU A 197 -17.85 -6.10 4.16
N LEU A 198 -16.78 -6.60 3.55
CA LEU A 198 -16.17 -7.87 3.97
C LEU A 198 -15.45 -7.66 5.31
N PRO A 199 -15.63 -8.56 6.30
CA PRO A 199 -14.90 -8.48 7.56
C PRO A 199 -13.39 -8.56 7.27
N GLU A 200 -12.65 -7.59 7.79
CA GLU A 200 -11.19 -7.64 7.79
C GLU A 200 -10.80 -8.84 8.63
N ALA A 201 -10.06 -9.79 8.03
CA ALA A 201 -9.39 -10.76 8.87
C ALA A 201 -8.45 -9.97 9.79
N PRO A 202 -8.44 -10.27 11.10
CA PRO A 202 -7.60 -9.57 12.05
C PRO A 202 -6.17 -9.55 11.51
N LEU A 203 -5.56 -8.36 11.48
CA LEU A 203 -4.12 -8.27 11.28
C LEU A 203 -3.47 -9.10 12.38
N PRO A 204 -2.37 -9.82 12.10
CA PRO A 204 -1.61 -10.48 13.17
C PRO A 204 -1.29 -9.40 14.21
N GLU A 205 -1.76 -9.59 15.44
CA GLU A 205 -1.45 -8.66 16.53
C GLU A 205 0.07 -8.62 16.74
N THR A 206 0.58 -7.51 17.28
CA THR A 206 1.97 -7.44 17.70
C THR A 206 2.24 -8.61 18.65
N ALA A 207 3.03 -9.57 18.18
CA ALA A 207 3.38 -10.74 18.95
C ALA A 207 4.67 -10.45 19.70
N GLU A 208 4.60 -10.47 21.02
CA GLU A 208 5.76 -10.34 21.89
C GLU A 208 6.11 -11.72 22.45
N GLN A 209 7.36 -12.15 22.22
CA GLN A 209 7.91 -13.36 22.78
C GLN A 209 9.06 -12.99 23.72
N VAL A 210 8.92 -13.30 25.02
CA VAL A 210 10.04 -13.18 25.96
C VAL A 210 11.06 -14.27 25.65
N LEU A 211 12.26 -13.86 25.23
CA LEU A 211 13.37 -14.76 24.94
C LEU A 211 14.20 -15.05 26.19
N TYR A 212 14.34 -14.04 27.05
CA TYR A 212 15.14 -14.11 28.27
C TYR A 212 14.62 -13.14 29.31
N GLU A 213 14.61 -13.56 30.57
CA GLU A 213 14.27 -12.71 31.70
C GLU A 213 15.08 -13.17 32.92
N ALA A 214 15.79 -12.25 33.56
CA ALA A 214 16.59 -12.55 34.75
C ALA A 214 16.80 -11.34 35.65
N GLU A 215 16.97 -11.60 36.95
CA GLU A 215 17.40 -10.61 37.92
C GLU A 215 18.92 -10.42 37.86
N SER A 216 19.36 -9.16 37.85
CA SER A 216 20.76 -8.76 37.85
C SER A 216 21.05 -7.79 39.00
N PRO A 217 22.33 -7.50 39.31
CA PRO A 217 22.68 -6.51 40.34
C PRO A 217 22.13 -5.09 40.09
N ILE A 218 21.78 -4.77 38.84
CA ILE A 218 21.24 -3.46 38.43
C ILE A 218 19.72 -3.50 38.18
N GLY A 219 19.08 -4.64 38.41
CA GLY A 219 17.64 -4.85 38.27
C GLY A 219 17.25 -5.94 37.27
N THR A 220 15.99 -5.96 36.86
CA THR A 220 15.45 -7.01 35.98
C THR A 220 15.85 -6.76 34.54
N ILE A 221 16.49 -7.73 33.90
CA ILE A 221 16.85 -7.69 32.48
C ILE A 221 15.86 -8.58 31.73
N ARG A 222 15.16 -8.02 30.74
CA ARG A 222 14.24 -8.75 29.87
C ARG A 222 14.61 -8.53 28.39
N VAL A 223 14.79 -9.62 27.65
CA VAL A 223 14.98 -9.58 26.20
C VAL A 223 13.73 -10.17 25.56
N VAL A 224 13.12 -9.41 24.68
CA VAL A 224 11.92 -9.82 23.97
C VAL A 224 12.13 -9.72 22.47
N GLU A 225 11.45 -10.57 21.73
CA GLU A 225 11.33 -10.48 20.29
C GLU A 225 9.90 -10.05 19.96
N ILE A 226 9.78 -8.92 19.27
CA ILE A 226 8.53 -8.30 18.89
C ILE A 226 8.38 -8.45 17.38
N VAL A 227 7.31 -9.11 16.97
CA VAL A 227 6.91 -9.20 15.57
C VAL A 227 5.81 -8.17 15.37
N TYR A 228 6.18 -7.02 14.80
CA TYR A 228 5.22 -6.00 14.43
C TYR A 228 4.44 -6.41 13.18
N PRO A 229 3.13 -6.12 13.12
CA PRO A 229 2.34 -6.38 11.92
C PRO A 229 2.95 -5.66 10.71
N GLY A 230 3.27 -6.42 9.66
CA GLY A 230 3.83 -5.89 8.41
C GLY A 230 5.29 -5.48 8.46
N GLN A 231 6.05 -5.83 9.51
CA GLN A 231 7.50 -5.80 9.46
C GLN A 231 8.07 -7.13 8.96
N ARG A 232 8.99 -7.04 7.98
CA ARG A 232 9.68 -8.20 7.39
C ARG A 232 10.63 -8.93 8.33
N GLN A 233 11.00 -8.30 9.46
CA GLN A 233 11.94 -8.86 10.41
C GLN A 233 11.45 -8.58 11.83
N PRO A 234 11.52 -9.57 12.74
CA PRO A 234 11.29 -9.32 14.15
C PRO A 234 12.28 -8.30 14.68
N GLU A 235 11.83 -7.51 15.64
CA GLU A 235 12.66 -6.59 16.42
C GLU A 235 12.98 -7.26 17.76
N ARG A 236 14.27 -7.36 18.10
CA ARG A 236 14.70 -7.79 19.43
C ARG A 236 14.92 -6.55 20.28
N ARG A 237 14.23 -6.47 21.42
CA ARG A 237 14.39 -5.38 22.39
C ARG A 237 15.00 -5.88 23.68
N LEU A 238 15.84 -5.02 24.26
CA LEU A 238 16.39 -5.18 25.60
C LEU A 238 15.69 -4.17 26.52
N TYR A 239 15.13 -4.70 27.59
CA TYR A 239 14.56 -3.93 28.68
C TYR A 239 15.40 -4.12 29.95
N VAL A 240 15.64 -3.03 30.67
CA VAL A 240 16.20 -3.04 32.02
C VAL A 240 15.22 -2.32 32.93
N ASN A 241 14.71 -3.00 33.96
CA ASN A 241 13.66 -2.48 34.85
C ASN A 241 12.42 -1.98 34.08
N ASP A 242 12.00 -2.73 33.06
CA ASP A 242 10.92 -2.37 32.12
C ASP A 242 11.15 -1.10 31.28
N GLU A 243 12.33 -0.47 31.36
CA GLU A 243 12.73 0.62 30.47
C GLU A 243 13.45 0.07 29.24
N GLU A 244 13.09 0.56 28.05
CA GLU A 244 13.68 0.12 26.78
C GLU A 244 15.08 0.73 26.62
N GLU A 245 16.10 -0.11 26.73
CA GLU A 245 17.50 0.30 26.66
C GLU A 245 18.09 0.11 25.26
N SER A 246 17.63 -0.92 24.53
CA SER A 246 18.16 -1.20 23.20
C SER A 246 17.19 -1.99 22.33
N GLY A 247 17.48 -2.02 21.03
CA GLY A 247 16.59 -2.59 20.03
C GLY A 247 17.29 -2.75 18.69
N GLU A 248 17.10 -3.91 18.06
CA GLU A 248 17.68 -4.24 16.77
C GLU A 248 16.79 -5.17 15.94
N LEU A 249 16.88 -5.07 14.62
CA LEU A 249 16.24 -6.02 13.71
C LEU A 249 16.99 -7.35 13.70
N VAL A 250 16.30 -8.46 13.95
CA VAL A 250 16.91 -9.78 14.19
C VAL A 250 17.81 -10.27 13.05
N ARG A 251 17.48 -10.00 11.78
CA ARG A 251 18.30 -10.50 10.65
C ARG A 251 19.40 -9.52 10.23
N SER A 252 19.14 -8.22 10.27
CA SER A 252 20.10 -7.21 9.81
C SER A 252 21.03 -6.67 10.90
N GLY A 253 20.65 -6.84 12.17
CA GLY A 253 21.29 -6.22 13.31
C GLY A 253 21.15 -4.69 13.36
N ALA A 254 20.37 -4.09 12.44
CA ALA A 254 20.21 -2.66 12.37
C ALA A 254 19.47 -2.14 13.63
N PRO A 255 19.95 -1.07 14.26
CA PRO A 255 19.34 -0.50 15.44
C PRO A 255 17.95 0.07 15.13
N THR A 256 17.00 -0.14 16.03
CA THR A 256 15.62 0.35 15.88
C THR A 256 15.34 1.60 16.71
N LEU A 257 16.09 1.84 17.79
CA LEU A 257 15.95 3.06 18.56
C LEU A 257 16.57 4.25 17.81
N PRO A 258 15.84 5.38 17.65
CA PRO A 258 16.29 6.50 16.83
C PRO A 258 17.65 7.07 17.23
N TYR A 259 17.95 7.13 18.52
CA TYR A 259 19.22 7.67 19.00
C TYR A 259 20.41 6.74 18.67
N ILE A 260 20.19 5.43 18.70
CA ILE A 260 21.21 4.42 18.35
C ILE A 260 21.44 4.44 16.83
N ALA A 261 20.37 4.50 16.04
CA ALA A 261 20.46 4.59 14.58
C ALA A 261 21.17 5.88 14.13
N ALA A 262 20.87 7.02 14.75
CA ALA A 262 21.57 8.28 14.49
C ALA A 262 23.06 8.20 14.84
N ALA A 263 23.41 7.55 15.97
CA ALA A 263 24.81 7.34 16.36
C ALA A 263 25.54 6.40 15.40
N GLU A 264 24.90 5.32 14.93
CA GLU A 264 25.46 4.41 13.92
C GLU A 264 25.78 5.17 12.62
N GLN A 265 24.83 5.97 12.13
CA GLN A 265 25.00 6.76 10.92
C GLN A 265 26.14 7.78 11.08
N TRP A 266 26.16 8.52 12.19
CA TRP A 266 27.23 9.47 12.46
C TRP A 266 28.61 8.80 12.50
N LEU A 267 28.72 7.64 13.15
CA LEU A 267 29.94 6.84 13.14
C LEU A 267 30.27 6.34 11.73
N ALA A 268 29.30 6.05 10.87
CA ALA A 268 29.54 5.66 9.48
C ALA A 268 30.13 6.78 8.62
N GLU A 269 29.72 8.01 8.88
CA GLU A 269 30.17 9.17 8.13
C GLU A 269 31.54 9.70 8.60
N THR A 270 31.90 9.45 9.86
CA THR A 270 33.08 10.06 10.49
C THR A 270 34.25 9.11 10.76
N ALA A 271 34.00 7.80 10.82
CA ALA A 271 35.02 6.80 11.14
C ALA A 271 36.10 6.65 10.05
N THR A 272 37.35 6.47 10.48
CA THR A 272 38.42 5.96 9.64
C THR A 272 38.69 4.47 9.90
N PRO A 273 39.02 3.67 8.86
CA PRO A 273 39.35 2.26 9.04
C PRO A 273 40.52 2.05 10.01
N GLY A 274 40.36 1.16 11.00
CA GLY A 274 41.35 0.84 12.03
C GLY A 274 41.28 1.73 13.28
N ASP A 275 40.28 2.59 13.39
CA ASP A 275 40.09 3.47 14.54
C ASP A 275 39.92 2.69 15.86
N SER A 276 40.23 3.38 16.96
CA SER A 276 39.99 2.85 18.30
C SER A 276 38.79 3.56 18.92
N TYR A 277 37.78 2.79 19.34
CA TYR A 277 36.54 3.27 19.91
C TYR A 277 36.45 2.91 21.39
N LEU A 278 36.05 3.89 22.21
CA LEU A 278 35.69 3.69 23.59
C LEU A 278 34.20 3.99 23.74
N PHE A 279 33.42 2.96 24.06
CA PHE A 279 32.01 3.09 24.43
C PHE A 279 31.91 3.12 25.95
N LEU A 280 31.29 4.18 26.47
CA LEU A 280 30.92 4.29 27.89
C LEU A 280 29.43 3.96 27.98
N GLY A 281 29.11 2.84 28.62
CA GLY A 281 27.82 2.16 28.50
C GLY A 281 27.72 1.30 27.23
N GLY A 282 26.49 0.98 26.83
CA GLY A 282 26.21 0.18 25.64
C GLY A 282 26.19 -1.32 25.90
N GLY A 283 25.70 -1.75 27.07
CA GLY A 283 25.65 -3.14 27.53
C GLY A 283 24.89 -4.11 26.61
N ALA A 284 24.05 -3.60 25.71
CA ALA A 284 23.43 -4.39 24.65
C ALA A 284 24.38 -4.78 23.51
N TYR A 285 25.57 -4.16 23.44
CA TYR A 285 26.57 -4.32 22.40
C TYR A 285 26.09 -4.00 20.97
N THR A 286 24.92 -3.39 20.79
CA THR A 286 24.36 -3.06 19.46
C THR A 286 25.33 -2.20 18.66
N LEU A 287 25.67 -0.98 19.12
CA LEU A 287 26.62 -0.10 18.40
C LEU A 287 28.05 -0.67 18.30
N PRO A 288 28.66 -1.17 19.38
CA PRO A 288 29.97 -1.82 19.32
C PRO A 288 30.03 -2.91 18.24
N ARG A 289 29.03 -3.79 18.18
CA ARG A 289 28.95 -4.84 17.16
C ARG A 289 28.88 -4.26 15.75
N ARG A 290 28.05 -3.24 15.52
CA ARG A 290 27.90 -2.59 14.20
C ARG A 290 29.19 -1.97 13.69
N VAL A 291 29.97 -1.36 14.57
CA VAL A 291 31.31 -0.85 14.23
C VAL A 291 32.24 -2.00 13.84
N ALA A 292 32.25 -3.09 14.62
CA ALA A 292 33.08 -4.26 14.34
C ALA A 292 32.73 -4.96 13.02
N GLU A 293 31.42 -5.06 12.71
CA GLU A 293 30.91 -5.64 11.45
C GLU A 293 31.33 -4.83 10.23
N ARG A 294 31.34 -3.49 10.35
CA ARG A 294 31.71 -2.59 9.26
C ARG A 294 33.22 -2.47 9.08
N ASP A 295 33.98 -2.48 10.18
CA ASP A 295 35.42 -2.35 10.18
C ASP A 295 36.08 -3.42 11.05
N SER A 296 36.50 -4.50 10.40
CA SER A 296 37.21 -5.61 11.04
C SER A 296 38.55 -5.22 11.69
N GLY A 297 39.10 -4.04 11.37
CA GLY A 297 40.32 -3.51 11.96
C GLY A 297 40.09 -2.63 13.19
N ALA A 298 38.84 -2.29 13.50
CA ALA A 298 38.49 -1.42 14.61
C ALA A 298 38.89 -2.05 15.96
N ARG A 299 39.46 -1.23 16.85
CA ARG A 299 39.77 -1.63 18.24
C ARG A 299 38.69 -1.07 19.15
N ILE A 300 37.83 -1.95 19.65
CA ILE A 300 36.63 -1.54 20.38
C ILE A 300 36.77 -1.93 21.85
N THR A 301 36.65 -0.93 22.73
CA THR A 301 36.58 -1.11 24.18
C THR A 301 35.21 -0.65 24.65
N VAL A 302 34.51 -1.51 25.40
CA VAL A 302 33.23 -1.19 26.02
C VAL A 302 33.43 -1.20 27.53
N VAL A 303 32.96 -0.15 28.19
CA VAL A 303 32.95 -0.02 29.66
C VAL A 303 31.50 0.11 30.08
N GLU A 304 30.94 -0.99 30.58
CA GLU A 304 29.57 -1.08 31.13
C GLU A 304 29.59 -0.99 32.65
#